data_AF-A0A2T2UUJ8-F1
#
_entry.id   AF-A0A2T2UUJ8-F1
#
_cell.length_a   1.000
_cell.length_b   1.000
_cell.length_c   1.000
_cell.angle_alpha   90.00
_cell.angle_beta   90.00
_cell.angle_gamma   90.00
#
_symmetry.space_group_name_H-M   'P 1'
#
loop_
_entity.id
_entity.type
_entity.pdbx_description
1 polymer ?
#
loop_
_entity_poly.entity_id
_entity_poly.type
_entity_poly.pdbx_seq_one_letter_code
_entity_poly.pdbx_strand_id
1 'polypeptide(L)'
;MPQHQSAEKRIRQNEKRRKRNKSRKTKVRTKIKELKALEDQEAAQDLLNDVKGALDRLAAKGIIHKNRAANKKSKLEKHVNSLDE
;
A
#
# COMPACT_ATOMS: atom_id res chain seq x y z
N MET A 1 6.21 -17.27 27.22
CA MET A 1 5.65 -18.32 26.34
C MET A 1 4.13 -18.30 26.43
N PRO A 2 3.39 -18.67 25.37
CA PRO A 2 1.94 -18.83 25.48
C PRO A 2 1.62 -19.90 26.54
N GLN A 3 0.79 -19.56 27.51
CA GLN A 3 0.35 -20.48 28.57
C GLN A 3 -0.78 -21.43 28.11
N HIS A 4 -1.42 -21.12 26.99
CA HIS A 4 -2.51 -21.91 26.40
C HIS A 4 -2.21 -22.29 24.95
N GLN A 5 -2.58 -23.50 24.55
CA GLN A 5 -2.39 -24.02 23.17
C GLN A 5 -3.05 -23.13 22.11
N SER A 6 -4.20 -22.54 22.44
CA SER A 6 -4.91 -21.60 21.57
C SER A 6 -4.08 -20.33 21.28
N ALA A 7 -3.37 -19.81 22.29
CA ALA A 7 -2.50 -18.66 22.14
C ALA A 7 -1.28 -18.96 21.25
N GLU A 8 -0.66 -20.13 21.43
CA GLU A 8 0.45 -20.58 20.57
C GLU A 8 0.03 -20.70 19.10
N LYS A 9 -1.16 -21.27 18.85
CA LYS A 9 -1.76 -21.33 17.50
C LYS A 9 -1.96 -19.93 16.91
N ARG A 10 -2.44 -18.96 17.70
CA ARG A 10 -2.63 -17.57 17.26
C ARG A 10 -1.29 -16.92 16.88
N ILE A 11 -0.23 -17.12 17.66
CA ILE A 11 1.12 -16.60 17.36
C ILE A 11 1.59 -17.10 15.99
N ARG A 12 1.52 -18.43 15.74
CA ARG A 12 1.89 -19.02 14.45
C ARG A 12 1.09 -18.46 13.27
N GLN A 13 -0.22 -18.28 13.44
CA GLN A 13 -1.09 -17.70 12.40
C GLN A 13 -0.77 -16.23 12.14
N ASN A 14 -0.55 -15.46 13.20
CA ASN A 14 -0.24 -14.04 13.13
C ASN A 14 1.08 -13.79 12.40
N GLU A 15 2.10 -14.61 12.64
CA GLU A 15 3.38 -14.48 11.95
C GLU A 15 3.24 -14.69 10.44
N LYS A 16 2.51 -15.74 10.02
CA LYS A 16 2.22 -16.00 8.59
C LYS A 16 1.48 -14.82 7.96
N ARG A 17 0.46 -14.29 8.63
CA ARG A 17 -0.31 -13.11 8.17
C ARG A 17 0.57 -11.87 8.10
N ARG A 18 1.42 -11.64 9.10
CA ARG A 18 2.36 -10.51 9.18
C ARG A 18 3.34 -10.52 8.02
N LYS A 19 4.00 -11.66 7.75
CA LYS A 19 4.95 -11.82 6.64
C LYS A 19 4.31 -11.48 5.29
N ARG A 20 3.14 -12.05 5.00
CA ARG A 20 2.39 -11.77 3.76
C ARG A 20 1.96 -10.31 3.64
N ASN A 21 1.44 -9.71 4.72
CA ASN A 21 0.98 -8.33 4.71
C ASN A 21 2.15 -7.34 4.62
N LYS A 22 3.30 -7.66 5.22
CA LYS A 22 4.52 -6.87 5.11
C LYS A 22 4.95 -6.77 3.65
N SER A 23 5.10 -7.89 2.96
CA SER A 23 5.47 -7.90 1.53
C SER A 23 4.52 -7.05 0.67
N ARG A 24 3.21 -7.24 0.83
CA ARG A 24 2.19 -6.47 0.09
C ARG A 24 2.27 -4.96 0.36
N LYS A 25 2.45 -4.55 1.62
CA LYS A 25 2.60 -3.14 1.99
C LYS A 25 3.90 -2.56 1.43
N THR A 26 5.01 -3.29 1.49
CA THR A 26 6.30 -2.83 0.98
C THR A 26 6.24 -2.62 -0.53
N LYS A 27 5.68 -3.56 -1.30
CA LYS A 27 5.53 -3.40 -2.76
C LYS A 27 4.82 -2.10 -3.15
N VAL A 28 3.69 -1.79 -2.50
CA VAL A 28 2.95 -0.54 -2.77
C VAL A 28 3.74 0.69 -2.32
N ARG A 29 4.47 0.62 -1.20
CA ARG A 29 5.33 1.74 -0.77
C ARG A 29 6.47 2.00 -1.75
N THR A 30 7.06 0.96 -2.33
CA THR A 30 8.11 1.08 -3.35
C THR A 30 7.56 1.78 -4.60
N LYS A 31 6.43 1.32 -5.15
CA LYS A 31 5.78 1.99 -6.29
C LYS A 31 5.42 3.45 -6.01
N ILE A 32 4.96 3.76 -4.80
CA ILE A 32 4.70 5.16 -4.39
C ILE A 32 5.99 5.99 -4.38
N LYS A 33 7.12 5.40 -3.98
CA LYS A 33 8.42 6.09 -3.97
C LYS A 33 8.91 6.33 -5.40
N GLU A 34 8.76 5.34 -6.28
CA GLU A 34 9.08 5.45 -7.71
C GLU A 34 8.26 6.57 -8.36
N LEU A 35 6.94 6.59 -8.14
CA LEU A 35 6.07 7.66 -8.65
C LEU A 35 6.50 9.06 -8.20
N LYS A 36 6.92 9.21 -6.93
CA LYS A 36 7.39 10.48 -6.38
C LYS A 36 8.76 10.92 -6.89
N ALA A 37 9.50 10.03 -7.54
CA ALA A 37 10.82 10.31 -8.09
C ALA A 37 10.77 10.59 -9.60
N LEU A 38 9.62 10.38 -10.24
CA LEU A 38 9.40 10.76 -11.63
C LEU A 38 9.17 12.27 -11.71
N GLU A 39 9.87 12.90 -12.64
CA GLU A 39 9.69 14.32 -13.00
C GLU A 39 8.85 14.46 -14.27
N ASP A 40 8.74 13.38 -15.07
CA ASP A 40 7.93 13.33 -16.29
C ASP A 40 6.46 13.03 -15.97
N GLN A 41 5.58 13.91 -16.46
CA GLN A 41 4.14 13.89 -16.21
C GLN A 41 3.45 12.66 -16.81
N GLU A 42 3.76 12.33 -18.07
CA GLU A 42 3.09 11.21 -18.76
C GLU A 42 3.41 9.88 -18.07
N ALA A 43 4.69 9.64 -17.80
CA ALA A 43 5.15 8.48 -17.05
C ALA A 43 4.57 8.43 -15.62
N ALA A 44 4.44 9.58 -14.94
CA ALA A 44 3.86 9.65 -13.62
C ALA A 44 2.36 9.31 -13.61
N GLN A 45 1.61 9.71 -14.65
CA GLN A 45 0.18 9.47 -14.77
C GLN A 45 -0.14 7.98 -15.02
N ASP A 46 0.66 7.31 -15.85
CA ASP A 46 0.55 5.87 -16.07
C ASP A 46 0.81 5.08 -14.80
N LEU A 47 1.90 5.41 -14.10
CA LEU A 47 2.25 4.76 -12.83
C LEU A 47 1.23 5.06 -11.73
N LEU A 48 0.58 6.23 -11.76
CA LEU A 48 -0.46 6.63 -10.82
C LEU A 48 -1.67 5.69 -10.88
N ASN A 49 -2.16 5.35 -12.09
CA ASN A 49 -3.26 4.42 -12.28
C ASN A 49 -2.96 3.05 -11.66
N ASP A 50 -1.72 2.61 -11.86
CA ASP A 50 -1.20 1.35 -11.37
C ASP A 50 -1.10 1.31 -9.83
N VAL A 51 -0.65 2.42 -9.23
CA VAL A 51 -0.60 2.61 -7.77
C VAL A 51 -2.00 2.70 -7.16
N LYS A 52 -2.95 3.39 -7.81
CA LYS A 52 -4.36 3.48 -7.36
C LYS A 52 -4.97 2.08 -7.26
N GLY A 53 -4.85 1.27 -8.32
CA GLY A 53 -5.34 -0.11 -8.32
C GLY A 53 -4.69 -0.99 -7.26
N ALA A 54 -3.40 -0.79 -6.97
CA ALA A 54 -2.70 -1.52 -5.92
C ALA A 54 -3.17 -1.11 -4.50
N LEU A 55 -3.41 0.18 -4.25
CA LEU A 55 -3.96 0.69 -2.99
C LEU A 55 -5.36 0.14 -2.73
N ASP A 56 -6.22 0.12 -3.74
CA ASP A 56 -7.59 -0.38 -3.61
C ASP A 56 -7.61 -1.89 -3.36
N ARG A 57 -6.71 -2.65 -3.99
CA ARG A 57 -6.50 -4.08 -3.67
C ARG A 57 -6.05 -4.32 -2.22
N LEU A 58 -5.27 -3.41 -1.63
CA LEU A 58 -4.91 -3.52 -0.20
C LEU A 58 -6.09 -3.20 0.72
N ALA A 59 -6.91 -2.22 0.35
CA ALA A 59 -8.11 -1.84 1.09
C ALA A 59 -9.17 -2.95 1.05
N ALA A 60 -9.42 -3.54 -0.12
CA ALA A 60 -10.34 -4.67 -0.30
C ALA A 60 -9.93 -5.88 0.56
N LYS A 61 -8.62 -6.10 0.74
CA LYS A 61 -8.09 -7.18 1.60
C LYS A 61 -8.05 -6.83 3.10
N GLY A 62 -8.53 -5.65 3.49
CA GLY A 62 -8.51 -5.17 4.88
C GLY A 62 -7.11 -4.91 5.43
N ILE A 63 -6.09 -4.78 4.57
CA ILE A 63 -4.69 -4.58 5.00
C ILE A 63 -4.44 -3.11 5.37
N ILE A 64 -5.17 -2.19 4.73
CA ILE A 64 -5.25 -0.76 5.03
C ILE A 64 -6.72 -0.35 5.09
N HIS A 65 -7.04 0.70 5.85
CA HIS A 65 -8.39 1.25 5.90
C HIS A 65 -8.73 1.96 4.58
N LYS A 66 -10.02 1.93 4.18
CA LYS A 66 -10.51 2.59 2.96
C LYS A 66 -10.15 4.08 2.93
N ASN A 67 -10.36 4.78 4.04
CA ASN A 67 -9.98 6.21 4.17
C ASN A 67 -8.47 6.42 4.02
N ARG A 68 -7.63 5.48 4.47
CA ARG A 68 -6.18 5.58 4.28
C ARG A 68 -5.80 5.42 2.81
N ALA A 69 -6.48 4.54 2.08
CA ALA A 69 -6.29 4.40 0.64
C ALA A 69 -6.73 5.68 -0.09
N ALA A 70 -7.94 6.19 0.19
CA ALA A 70 -8.47 7.44 -0.37
C ALA A 70 -7.54 8.64 -0.11
N ASN A 71 -7.10 8.83 1.14
CA ASN A 71 -6.16 9.90 1.50
C ASN A 71 -4.82 9.79 0.76
N LYS A 72 -4.37 8.57 0.45
CA LYS A 72 -3.14 8.38 -0.33
C LYS A 72 -3.36 8.66 -1.80
N LYS A 73 -4.49 8.24 -2.38
CA LYS A 73 -4.85 8.55 -3.78
C LYS A 73 -4.92 10.07 -4.00
N SER A 74 -5.66 10.79 -3.17
CA SER A 74 -5.79 12.25 -3.26
C SER A 74 -4.44 12.98 -3.14
N LYS A 75 -3.56 12.54 -2.24
CA LYS A 75 -2.23 13.15 -2.10
C LYS A 75 -1.30 12.88 -3.29
N LEU A 76 -1.45 11.73 -3.96
CA LEU A 76 -0.65 11.40 -5.13
C LEU A 76 -1.16 12.12 -6.37
N GLU A 77 -2.47 12.21 -6.54
CA GLU A 77 -3.09 13.03 -7.61
C GLU A 77 -2.64 14.48 -7.52
N LYS A 78 -2.70 15.09 -6.34
CA LYS A 78 -2.19 16.47 -6.14
C LYS A 78 -0.72 16.63 -6.49
N HIS A 79 0.08 15.59 -6.29
CA HIS A 79 1.52 15.64 -6.57
C HIS A 79 1.81 15.48 -8.06
N VAL A 80 1.09 14.61 -8.76
CA VAL A 80 1.25 14.47 -10.22
C VAL A 80 0.74 15.74 -10.92
N ASN A 81 -0.42 16.26 -10.52
CA ASN A 81 -0.94 17.51 -11.08
C ASN A 81 -0.03 18.73 -10.81
N SER A 82 0.80 18.71 -9.75
CA SER A 82 1.76 19.79 -9.49
C SER A 82 3.03 19.69 -10.30
N LEU A 83 3.21 18.64 -11.11
CA LEU A 83 4.29 18.54 -12.09
C LEU A 83 3.91 19.27 -13.40
N ASP A 84 2.64 19.68 -13.53
CA ASP A 84 2.09 20.34 -14.73
C ASP A 84 2.23 21.87 -14.68
N GLU A 85 2.60 22.43 -13.51
CA GLU A 85 2.95 23.85 -13.28
C GLU A 85 4.47 24.02 -13.15
#